data_AF-A0A970Q6P0-F1
#
_entry.id   AF-A0A970Q6P0-F1
#
_cell.length_a   1.000
_cell.length_b   1.000
_cell.length_c   1.000
_cell.angle_alpha   90.00
_cell.angle_beta   90.00
_cell.angle_gamma   90.00
#
_symmetry.space_group_name_H-M   'P 1'
#
loop_
_entity.id
_entity.type
_entity.pdbx_description
1 polymer ?
#
loop_
_entity_poly.entity_id
_entity_poly.type
_entity_poly.pdbx_seq_one_letter_code
_entity_poly.pdbx_strand_id
1 'polypeptide(L)'
;YHHRVFQGMGLGNCAKLVIHVGGLYGNKEESVKRFIENYNALPQHIRERITLENDDRVYTAEDVLDICCEARVPMVLDVHHDRCNRGARDVDSLLGDIFDTWEGQPLVPKVHISSPKSTKSIRGHADYIDPEFFLGFLETARKTGRDFDVMIEAKDKDRALFKLMEDIRSIKWIKVLNGASIEC
;
A
#
# COMPACT_ATOMS: atom_id res chain seq x y z
N TYR A 1 -21.24 1.57 5.31
CA TYR A 1 -21.59 0.34 4.57
C TYR A 1 -20.56 -0.76 4.80
N HIS A 2 -19.30 -0.59 4.37
CA HIS A 2 -18.24 -1.61 4.47
C HIS A 2 -18.03 -2.22 5.87
N HIS A 3 -18.06 -1.40 6.92
CA HIS A 3 -18.00 -1.89 8.30
C HIS A 3 -19.08 -2.95 8.60
N ARG A 4 -20.32 -2.73 8.16
CA ARG A 4 -21.43 -3.69 8.35
C ARG A 4 -21.22 -4.99 7.55
N VAL A 5 -20.58 -4.91 6.38
CA VAL A 5 -20.21 -6.10 5.60
C VAL A 5 -19.23 -6.94 6.40
N PHE A 6 -18.18 -6.33 6.95
CA PHE A 6 -17.21 -7.04 7.79
C PHE A 6 -17.84 -7.62 9.07
N GLN A 7 -18.74 -6.88 9.72
CA GLN A 7 -19.50 -7.41 10.85
C GLN A 7 -20.36 -8.62 10.46
N GLY A 8 -21.06 -8.56 9.32
CA GLY A 8 -21.88 -9.65 8.81
C GLY A 8 -21.06 -10.91 8.47
N MET A 9 -19.79 -10.74 8.12
CA MET A 9 -18.84 -11.83 7.89
C MET A 9 -18.15 -12.33 9.17
N GLY A 10 -18.43 -11.73 10.34
CA GLY A 10 -17.75 -12.05 11.60
C GLY A 10 -16.29 -11.59 11.65
N LEU A 11 -15.88 -10.64 10.82
CA LEU A 11 -14.51 -10.15 10.74
C LEU A 11 -14.23 -9.07 11.79
N GLY A 12 -13.24 -9.32 12.65
CA GLY A 12 -12.73 -8.38 13.64
C GLY A 12 -11.98 -7.19 13.04
N ASN A 13 -11.22 -6.48 13.89
CA ASN A 13 -10.50 -5.27 13.51
C ASN A 13 -9.30 -5.50 12.57
N CYS A 14 -8.95 -6.76 12.30
CA CYS A 14 -7.97 -7.12 11.26
C CYS A 14 -8.50 -6.83 9.85
N ALA A 15 -9.83 -6.76 9.63
CA ALA A 15 -10.36 -6.36 8.33
C ALA A 15 -10.26 -4.82 8.16
N LYS A 16 -9.27 -4.40 7.37
CA LYS A 16 -8.95 -3.00 7.06
C LYS A 16 -9.64 -2.51 5.78
N LEU A 17 -9.76 -1.19 5.67
CA LEU A 17 -10.34 -0.42 4.58
C LEU A 17 -9.29 0.57 4.08
N VAL A 18 -8.69 0.24 2.94
CA VAL A 18 -7.74 1.12 2.28
C VAL A 18 -8.52 2.20 1.52
N ILE A 19 -8.16 3.46 1.73
CA ILE A 19 -8.71 4.60 0.99
C ILE A 19 -7.58 5.58 0.63
N HIS A 20 -7.75 6.32 -0.45
CA HIS A 20 -6.93 7.51 -0.71
C HIS A 20 -7.43 8.70 0.11
N VAL A 21 -6.57 9.72 0.26
CA VAL A 21 -6.88 10.98 0.97
C VAL A 21 -8.03 11.74 0.29
N GLY A 22 -8.09 11.70 -1.05
CA GLY A 22 -9.19 12.27 -1.84
C GLY A 22 -8.71 13.30 -2.87
N GLY A 23 -9.50 14.35 -3.08
CA GLY A 23 -9.19 15.39 -4.06
C GLY A 23 -8.32 16.54 -3.52
N LEU A 24 -7.70 17.29 -4.43
CA LEU A 24 -6.95 18.52 -4.13
C LEU A 24 -7.88 19.70 -3.77
N TYR A 25 -9.08 19.76 -4.37
CA TYR A 25 -10.06 20.84 -4.22
C TYR A 25 -9.47 22.27 -4.26
N GLY A 26 -8.43 22.49 -5.08
CA GLY A 26 -7.76 23.79 -5.26
C GLY A 26 -6.68 24.13 -4.23
N ASN A 27 -6.69 23.50 -3.05
CA ASN A 27 -5.69 23.73 -2.00
C ASN A 27 -5.40 22.42 -1.24
N LYS A 28 -4.14 21.98 -1.29
CA LYS A 28 -3.68 20.73 -0.68
C LYS A 28 -3.74 20.80 0.85
N GLU A 29 -3.22 21.86 1.45
CA GLU A 29 -3.17 22.03 2.92
C GLU A 29 -4.58 22.06 3.52
N GLU A 30 -5.50 22.82 2.92
CA GLU A 30 -6.90 22.85 3.37
C GLU A 30 -7.60 21.50 3.19
N SER A 31 -7.27 20.77 2.13
CA SER A 31 -7.84 19.44 1.87
C SER A 31 -7.35 18.39 2.86
N VAL A 32 -6.06 18.43 3.21
CA VAL A 32 -5.49 17.60 4.28
C VAL A 32 -6.15 17.92 5.62
N LYS A 33 -6.24 19.20 5.99
CA LYS A 33 -6.89 19.61 7.24
C LYS A 33 -8.33 19.11 7.33
N ARG A 34 -9.11 19.29 6.27
CA ARG A 34 -10.49 18.82 6.18
C ARG A 34 -10.58 17.29 6.25
N PHE A 35 -9.62 16.57 5.65
CA PHE A 35 -9.55 15.12 5.77
C PHE A 35 -9.35 14.72 7.24
N ILE A 36 -8.36 15.29 7.92
CA ILE A 36 -8.02 14.96 9.32
C ILE A 36 -9.18 15.30 10.26
N GLU A 37 -9.81 16.47 10.10
CA GLU A 37 -10.99 16.88 10.87
C GLU A 37 -12.13 15.86 10.73
N ASN A 38 -12.46 15.46 9.49
CA ASN A 38 -13.51 14.48 9.23
C ASN A 38 -13.14 13.08 9.70
N TYR A 39 -11.89 12.66 9.50
CA TYR A 39 -11.38 11.39 9.99
C TYR A 39 -11.56 11.30 11.50
N ASN A 40 -11.15 12.32 12.25
CA ASN A 40 -11.27 12.36 13.71
C ASN A 40 -12.73 12.40 14.20
N ALA A 41 -13.66 12.91 13.40
CA ALA A 41 -15.09 12.89 13.70
C ALA A 41 -15.74 11.51 13.48
N LEU A 42 -15.07 10.55 12.83
CA LEU A 42 -15.60 9.22 12.62
C LEU A 42 -15.67 8.42 13.93
N PRO A 43 -16.71 7.57 14.09
CA PRO A 43 -16.76 6.61 15.19
C PRO A 43 -15.49 5.75 15.26
N GLN A 44 -14.99 5.49 16.47
CA GLN A 44 -13.75 4.76 16.69
C GLN A 44 -13.69 3.41 15.94
N HIS A 45 -14.78 2.63 15.97
CA HIS A 45 -14.85 1.33 15.29
C HIS A 45 -14.76 1.40 13.76
N ILE A 46 -14.97 2.59 13.17
CA ILE A 46 -14.72 2.84 11.74
C ILE A 46 -13.27 3.28 11.54
N ARG A 47 -12.77 4.21 12.37
CA ARG A 47 -11.38 4.70 12.32
C ARG A 47 -10.36 3.57 12.43
N GLU A 48 -10.55 2.64 13.36
CA GLU A 48 -9.68 1.48 13.59
C GLU A 48 -9.54 0.55 12.38
N ARG A 49 -10.42 0.69 11.38
CA ARG A 49 -10.37 -0.09 10.14
C ARG A 49 -9.73 0.66 8.98
N ILE A 50 -9.64 1.98 9.03
CA ILE A 50 -9.14 2.77 7.91
C ILE A 50 -7.61 2.70 7.85
N THR A 51 -7.09 2.60 6.63
CA THR A 51 -5.68 2.79 6.30
C THR A 51 -5.60 3.72 5.08
N LEU A 52 -4.52 4.49 4.95
CA LEU A 52 -4.37 5.47 3.85
C LEU A 52 -3.33 5.04 2.85
N GLU A 53 -3.61 5.32 1.59
CA GLU A 53 -2.76 4.95 0.45
C GLU A 53 -2.41 6.17 -0.39
N ASN A 54 -1.14 6.27 -0.79
CA ASN A 54 -0.68 7.28 -1.75
C ASN A 54 -1.27 7.04 -3.14
N ASP A 55 -1.37 8.10 -3.93
CA ASP A 55 -2.02 8.06 -5.25
C ASP A 55 -1.10 8.56 -6.37
N ASP A 56 -1.53 8.32 -7.61
CA ASP A 56 -0.77 8.57 -8.84
C ASP A 56 -0.79 10.03 -9.34
N ARG A 57 -1.35 10.98 -8.56
CA ARG A 57 -1.66 12.35 -9.02
C ARG A 57 -1.46 13.48 -8.01
N VAL A 58 -1.96 13.35 -6.78
CA VAL A 58 -2.18 14.46 -5.84
C VAL A 58 -1.35 14.27 -4.57
N TYR A 59 -1.53 13.14 -3.88
CA TYR A 59 -0.87 12.86 -2.61
C TYR A 59 0.22 11.81 -2.81
N THR A 60 1.46 12.25 -2.71
CA THR A 60 2.66 11.40 -2.79
C THR A 60 2.79 10.51 -1.55
N ALA A 61 3.69 9.54 -1.57
CA ALA A 61 3.99 8.72 -0.39
C ALA A 61 4.41 9.57 0.82
N GLU A 62 5.19 10.62 0.57
CA GLU A 62 5.63 11.57 1.59
C GLU A 62 4.44 12.31 2.24
N ASP A 63 3.52 12.84 1.45
CA ASP A 63 2.34 13.54 1.97
C ASP A 63 1.46 12.61 2.81
N VAL A 64 1.22 11.39 2.33
CA VAL A 64 0.35 10.44 3.02
C VAL A 64 1.00 9.96 4.32
N LEU A 65 2.32 9.79 4.34
CA LEU A 65 3.06 9.46 5.56
C LEU A 65 2.88 10.55 6.62
N ASP A 66 3.05 11.82 6.25
CA ASP A 66 2.89 12.95 7.18
C ASP A 66 1.46 12.98 7.76
N ILE A 67 0.44 12.76 6.92
CA ILE A 67 -0.97 12.66 7.35
C ILE A 67 -1.18 11.47 8.30
N CYS A 68 -0.59 10.33 7.99
CA CYS A 68 -0.69 9.11 8.79
C CYS A 68 -0.07 9.29 10.18
N CYS A 69 1.08 9.95 10.26
CA CYS A 69 1.74 10.29 11.51
C CYS A 69 0.88 11.24 12.36
N GLU A 70 0.29 12.27 11.76
CA GLU A 70 -0.58 13.23 12.48
C GLU A 70 -1.88 12.57 12.96
N ALA A 71 -2.57 11.84 12.08
CA ALA A 71 -3.87 11.23 12.36
C ALA A 71 -3.78 9.88 13.09
N ARG A 72 -2.56 9.33 13.26
CA ARG A 72 -2.29 7.98 13.77
C ARG A 72 -3.05 6.90 13.02
N VAL A 73 -2.88 6.91 11.70
CA VAL A 73 -3.50 5.97 10.75
C VAL A 73 -2.41 5.13 10.10
N PRO A 74 -2.59 3.81 9.92
CA PRO A 74 -1.60 3.02 9.18
C PRO A 74 -1.59 3.39 7.69
N MET A 75 -0.40 3.50 7.13
CA MET A 75 -0.17 3.81 5.73
C MET A 75 0.05 2.54 4.91
N VAL A 76 -0.73 2.36 3.85
CA VAL A 76 -0.45 1.41 2.77
C VAL A 76 0.39 2.14 1.72
N LEU A 77 1.58 1.63 1.43
CA LEU A 77 2.36 2.13 0.31
C LEU A 77 1.89 1.45 -0.98
N ASP A 78 1.54 2.23 -2.01
CA ASP A 78 1.48 1.75 -3.38
C ASP A 78 2.74 2.17 -4.15
N VAL A 79 3.52 1.17 -4.53
CA VAL A 79 4.83 1.34 -5.18
C VAL A 79 4.69 1.87 -6.62
N HIS A 80 3.62 1.51 -7.31
CA HIS A 80 3.37 1.97 -8.69
C HIS A 80 2.87 3.42 -8.70
N HIS A 81 2.01 3.79 -7.76
CA HIS A 81 1.57 5.17 -7.55
C HIS A 81 2.75 6.07 -7.20
N ASP A 82 3.64 5.66 -6.30
CA ASP A 82 4.86 6.43 -5.99
C ASP A 82 5.71 6.64 -7.25
N ARG A 83 5.91 5.61 -8.08
CA ARG A 83 6.61 5.75 -9.36
C ARG A 83 5.94 6.76 -10.30
N CYS A 84 4.61 6.89 -10.26
CA CYS A 84 3.85 7.84 -11.07
C CYS A 84 3.83 9.26 -10.49
N ASN A 85 3.95 9.39 -9.18
CA ASN A 85 3.80 10.64 -8.43
C ASN A 85 4.79 10.66 -7.26
N ARG A 86 6.06 10.91 -7.60
CA ARG A 86 7.17 10.89 -6.65
C ARG A 86 7.15 12.12 -5.74
N GLY A 87 7.38 11.88 -4.45
CA GLY A 87 7.68 12.91 -3.46
C GLY A 87 9.07 13.52 -3.64
N ALA A 88 9.43 14.44 -2.75
CA ALA A 88 10.78 15.00 -2.71
C ALA A 88 11.75 14.00 -2.06
N ARG A 89 11.30 13.29 -1.04
CA ARG A 89 12.01 12.14 -0.45
C ARG A 89 11.79 10.88 -1.27
N ASP A 90 12.84 10.06 -1.36
CA ASP A 90 12.76 8.76 -2.02
C ASP A 90 12.01 7.76 -1.15
N VAL A 91 11.14 6.96 -1.76
CA VAL A 91 10.27 6.01 -1.04
C VAL A 91 11.08 5.00 -0.22
N ASP A 92 12.26 4.64 -0.71
CA ASP A 92 13.19 3.74 -0.02
C ASP A 92 13.62 4.28 1.35
N SER A 93 13.75 5.61 1.48
CA SER A 93 14.07 6.28 2.74
C SER A 93 12.87 6.42 3.68
N LEU A 94 11.66 6.40 3.13
CA LEU A 94 10.40 6.51 3.87
C LEU A 94 9.87 5.17 4.37
N LEU A 95 10.29 4.05 3.75
CA LEU A 95 9.72 2.73 4.01
C LEU A 95 9.81 2.31 5.49
N GLY A 96 10.87 2.75 6.17
CA GLY A 96 11.02 2.63 7.62
C GLY A 96 9.82 3.21 8.37
N ASP A 97 9.64 4.51 8.22
CA ASP A 97 8.58 5.30 8.86
C ASP A 97 7.17 4.83 8.43
N ILE A 98 7.00 4.43 7.17
CA ILE A 98 5.71 3.88 6.66
C ILE A 98 5.33 2.64 7.44
N PHE A 99 6.26 1.70 7.62
CA PHE A 99 5.99 0.49 8.39
C PHE A 99 5.79 0.78 9.89
N ASP A 100 6.43 1.83 10.43
CA ASP A 100 6.23 2.26 11.83
C ASP A 100 4.78 2.72 12.08
N THR A 101 4.06 3.20 11.05
CA THR A 101 2.63 3.53 11.19
C THR A 101 1.73 2.33 11.51
N TRP A 102 2.24 1.10 11.36
CA TRP A 102 1.55 -0.14 11.69
C TRP A 102 1.89 -0.68 13.08
N GLU A 103 2.81 -0.06 13.82
CA GLU A 103 3.13 -0.51 15.17
C GLU A 103 1.88 -0.50 16.08
N GLY A 104 1.69 -1.59 16.81
CA GLY A 104 0.50 -1.80 17.64
C GLY A 104 -0.77 -2.21 16.88
N GLN A 105 -0.73 -2.34 15.55
CA GLN A 105 -1.82 -2.95 14.78
C GLN A 105 -1.80 -4.48 14.90
N PRO A 106 -2.96 -5.15 14.75
CA PRO A 106 -3.02 -6.62 14.78
C PRO A 106 -2.48 -7.28 13.50
N LEU A 107 -2.05 -6.50 12.52
CA LEU A 107 -1.54 -6.95 11.23
C LEU A 107 -0.16 -6.33 10.97
N VAL A 108 0.63 -7.02 10.17
CA VAL A 108 1.87 -6.50 9.59
C VAL A 108 1.56 -5.38 8.58
N PRO A 109 2.56 -4.54 8.23
CA PRO A 109 2.43 -3.56 7.16
C PRO A 109 1.87 -4.17 5.88
N LYS A 110 1.07 -3.38 5.15
CA LYS A 110 0.52 -3.75 3.86
C LYS A 110 1.06 -2.83 2.77
N VAL A 111 1.44 -3.43 1.64
CA VAL A 111 1.92 -2.75 0.44
C VAL A 111 1.07 -3.16 -0.75
N HIS A 112 0.81 -2.24 -1.66
CA HIS A 112 0.20 -2.51 -2.96
C HIS A 112 1.27 -2.50 -4.05
N ILE A 113 1.19 -3.47 -4.96
CA ILE A 113 2.07 -3.52 -6.12
C ILE A 113 1.28 -3.81 -7.39
N SER A 114 1.58 -3.00 -8.40
CA SER A 114 1.07 -3.12 -9.76
C SER A 114 2.21 -2.79 -10.73
N SER A 115 1.95 -2.88 -12.03
CA SER A 115 2.94 -2.55 -13.06
C SER A 115 2.26 -1.75 -14.17
N PRO A 116 2.97 -0.81 -14.82
CA PRO A 116 2.39 0.02 -15.87
C PRO A 116 1.95 -0.84 -17.06
N LYS A 117 0.74 -0.58 -17.56
CA LYS A 117 0.15 -1.29 -18.71
C LYS A 117 1.02 -1.15 -19.96
N SER A 118 1.65 0.01 -20.14
CA SER A 118 2.65 0.26 -21.17
C SER A 118 3.40 1.55 -20.90
N THR A 119 4.47 1.80 -21.65
CA THR A 119 5.22 3.07 -21.64
C THR A 119 4.35 4.30 -21.95
N LYS A 120 3.23 4.12 -22.66
CA LYS A 120 2.26 5.19 -22.97
C LYS A 120 1.14 5.30 -21.93
N SER A 121 0.88 4.23 -21.18
CA SER A 121 -0.17 4.15 -20.17
C SER A 121 0.45 3.78 -18.82
N ILE A 122 1.28 4.71 -18.32
CA ILE A 122 2.08 4.48 -17.12
C ILE A 122 1.24 4.34 -15.86
N ARG A 123 0.00 4.87 -15.82
CA ARG A 123 -0.92 4.78 -14.68
C ARG A 123 -1.87 3.58 -14.74
N GLY A 124 -2.08 3.01 -15.92
CA GLY A 124 -2.95 1.85 -16.04
C GLY A 124 -2.26 0.61 -15.52
N HIS A 125 -2.97 -0.30 -14.85
CA HIS A 125 -2.37 -1.56 -14.40
C HIS A 125 -2.26 -2.56 -15.57
N ALA A 126 -1.14 -3.26 -15.61
CA ALA A 126 -0.87 -4.38 -16.51
C ALA A 126 -1.69 -5.62 -16.12
N ASP A 127 -1.71 -6.60 -17.04
CA ASP A 127 -2.38 -7.87 -16.79
C ASP A 127 -1.61 -8.71 -15.74
N TYR A 128 -0.28 -8.64 -15.76
CA TYR A 128 0.66 -9.30 -14.86
C TYR A 128 1.60 -8.30 -14.20
N ILE A 129 2.25 -8.72 -13.11
CA ILE A 129 3.31 -7.94 -12.46
C ILE A 129 4.62 -8.15 -13.22
N ASP A 130 5.35 -7.05 -13.44
CA ASP A 130 6.72 -7.10 -13.92
C ASP A 130 7.64 -7.61 -12.79
N PRO A 131 8.28 -8.79 -12.95
CA PRO A 131 9.11 -9.36 -11.90
C PRO A 131 10.33 -8.47 -11.59
N GLU A 132 10.89 -7.75 -12.55
CA GLU A 132 12.03 -6.85 -12.27
C GLU A 132 11.59 -5.68 -11.40
N PHE A 133 10.40 -5.14 -11.65
CA PHE A 133 9.81 -4.09 -10.82
C PHE A 133 9.56 -4.56 -9.39
N PHE A 134 8.99 -5.76 -9.23
CA PHE A 134 8.74 -6.36 -7.93
C PHE A 134 10.04 -6.66 -7.16
N LEU A 135 11.04 -7.22 -7.83
CA LEU A 135 12.35 -7.52 -7.24
C LEU A 135 13.09 -6.27 -6.80
N GLY A 136 13.03 -5.19 -7.59
CA GLY A 136 13.62 -3.90 -7.23
C GLY A 136 13.05 -3.34 -5.93
N PHE A 137 11.73 -3.43 -5.75
CA PHE A 137 11.09 -3.06 -4.48
C PHE A 137 11.51 -3.98 -3.33
N LEU A 138 11.51 -5.31 -3.54
CA LEU A 138 11.89 -6.28 -2.51
C LEU A 138 13.33 -6.08 -2.02
N GLU A 139 14.27 -5.70 -2.89
CA GLU A 139 15.65 -5.42 -2.50
C GLU A 139 15.77 -4.27 -1.50
N THR A 140 14.89 -3.28 -1.58
CA THR A 140 14.79 -2.22 -0.59
C THR A 140 14.02 -2.69 0.63
N ALA A 141 12.86 -3.33 0.45
CA ALA A 141 11.99 -3.75 1.54
C ALA A 141 12.68 -4.73 2.51
N ARG A 142 13.50 -5.67 2.00
CA ARG A 142 14.23 -6.61 2.86
C ARG A 142 15.25 -5.94 3.79
N LYS A 143 15.72 -4.72 3.48
CA LYS A 143 16.62 -3.96 4.36
C LYS A 143 15.93 -3.51 5.64
N THR A 144 14.60 -3.45 5.66
CA THR A 144 13.82 -3.14 6.86
C THR A 144 13.81 -4.26 7.89
N GLY A 145 14.10 -5.51 7.46
CA GLY A 145 14.07 -6.69 8.34
C GLY A 145 12.70 -6.99 8.93
N ARG A 146 11.62 -6.52 8.31
CA ARG A 146 10.24 -6.68 8.78
C ARG A 146 9.39 -7.45 7.78
N ASP A 147 8.49 -8.27 8.32
CA ASP A 147 7.45 -8.94 7.53
C ASP A 147 6.40 -7.92 7.08
N PHE A 148 5.84 -8.13 5.88
CA PHE A 148 4.76 -7.31 5.33
C PHE A 148 3.93 -8.12 4.32
N ASP A 149 2.67 -7.73 4.14
CA ASP A 149 1.77 -8.32 3.17
C ASP A 149 1.75 -7.50 1.87
N VAL A 150 1.76 -8.17 0.72
CA VAL A 150 1.68 -7.53 -0.60
C VAL A 150 0.34 -7.84 -1.27
N MET A 151 -0.43 -6.80 -1.56
CA MET A 151 -1.60 -6.88 -2.43
C MET A 151 -1.19 -6.72 -3.89
N ILE A 152 -1.47 -7.75 -4.70
CA ILE A 152 -1.22 -7.72 -6.15
C ILE A 152 -2.40 -7.04 -6.85
N GLU A 153 -2.16 -5.87 -7.42
CA GLU A 153 -3.17 -5.10 -8.15
C GLU A 153 -2.99 -5.22 -9.66
N ALA A 154 -3.26 -6.43 -10.19
CA ALA A 154 -3.16 -6.74 -11.61
C ALA A 154 -4.51 -7.19 -12.18
N LYS A 155 -4.72 -7.04 -13.50
CA LYS A 155 -6.02 -7.36 -14.13
C LYS A 155 -6.33 -8.84 -14.14
N ASP A 156 -5.31 -9.70 -14.27
CA ASP A 156 -5.49 -11.16 -14.28
C ASP A 156 -5.58 -11.78 -12.86
N LYS A 157 -5.67 -10.95 -11.80
CA LYS A 157 -5.98 -11.37 -10.42
C LYS A 157 -5.05 -12.50 -9.95
N ASP A 158 -5.58 -13.62 -9.49
CA ASP A 158 -4.81 -14.74 -8.93
C ASP A 158 -3.80 -15.33 -9.93
N ARG A 159 -4.07 -15.25 -11.25
CA ARG A 159 -3.11 -15.68 -12.27
C ARG A 159 -1.85 -14.82 -12.25
N ALA A 160 -1.96 -13.54 -11.92
CA ALA A 160 -0.82 -12.66 -11.78
C ALA A 160 0.07 -13.05 -10.60
N LEU A 161 -0.53 -13.46 -9.47
CA LEU A 161 0.21 -13.99 -8.32
C LEU A 161 0.96 -15.27 -8.68
N PHE A 162 0.28 -16.26 -9.27
CA PHE A 162 0.93 -17.54 -9.60
C PHE A 162 2.08 -17.36 -10.59
N LYS A 163 1.86 -16.53 -11.62
CA LYS A 163 2.93 -16.20 -12.57
C LYS A 163 4.10 -15.52 -11.88
N LEU A 164 3.85 -14.53 -11.02
CA LEU A 164 4.91 -13.83 -10.28
C LEU A 164 5.72 -14.81 -9.43
N MET A 165 5.05 -15.71 -8.71
CA MET A 165 5.72 -16.73 -7.88
C MET A 165 6.56 -17.70 -8.71
N GLU A 166 6.14 -18.05 -9.92
CA GLU A 166 6.95 -18.83 -10.87
C GLU A 166 8.17 -18.03 -11.35
N ASP A 167 7.96 -16.77 -11.76
CA ASP A 167 8.99 -15.89 -12.33
C ASP A 167 10.12 -15.60 -11.32
N ILE A 168 9.80 -15.47 -10.02
CA ILE A 168 10.80 -15.18 -8.98
C ILE A 168 11.42 -16.44 -8.35
N ARG A 169 10.94 -17.64 -8.66
CA ARG A 169 11.34 -18.88 -7.97
C ARG A 169 12.82 -19.21 -8.08
N SER A 170 13.46 -18.83 -9.19
CA SER A 170 14.89 -19.09 -9.43
C SER A 170 15.83 -18.00 -8.89
N ILE A 171 15.30 -16.96 -8.26
CA ILE A 171 16.11 -15.86 -7.72
C ILE A 171 16.84 -16.36 -6.45
N LYS A 172 18.17 -16.27 -6.46
CA LYS A 172 19.04 -16.92 -5.46
C LYS A 172 18.78 -16.52 -4.01
N TRP A 173 18.37 -15.27 -3.78
CA TRP A 173 18.13 -14.73 -2.45
C TRP A 173 16.66 -14.86 -2.01
N ILE A 174 15.81 -15.47 -2.83
CA ILE A 174 14.40 -15.73 -2.50
C ILE A 174 14.22 -17.20 -2.19
N LYS A 175 13.61 -17.49 -1.05
CA LYS A 175 13.16 -18.83 -0.67
C LYS A 175 11.64 -18.88 -0.69
N VAL A 176 11.09 -19.64 -1.63
CA VAL A 176 9.64 -19.85 -1.72
C VAL A 176 9.19 -20.80 -0.61
N LEU A 177 8.25 -20.34 0.23
CA LEU A 177 7.73 -21.11 1.35
C LEU A 177 6.44 -21.87 0.97
N ASN A 178 5.56 -21.21 0.22
CA ASN A 178 4.32 -21.78 -0.31
C ASN A 178 3.87 -21.01 -1.57
N GLY A 179 2.65 -21.23 -2.05
CA GLY A 179 2.13 -20.61 -3.28
C GLY A 179 1.93 -19.09 -3.25
N ALA A 180 2.10 -18.43 -2.09
CA ALA A 180 1.90 -16.99 -1.93
C ALA A 180 2.81 -16.36 -0.86
N SER A 181 3.85 -17.05 -0.40
CA SER A 181 4.76 -16.55 0.64
C SER A 181 6.21 -16.87 0.32
N ILE A 182 7.09 -15.92 0.60
CA ILE A 182 8.54 -15.99 0.36
C ILE A 182 9.31 -15.47 1.58
N GLU A 183 10.56 -15.89 1.71
CA GLU A 183 11.56 -15.36 2.66
C GLU A 183 12.75 -14.81 1.84
N CYS A 184 13.21 -13.59 2.16
CA CYS A 184 14.15 -12.79 1.37
C CYS A 184 15.25 -12.16 2.24
#